data_AF-A0A285HVB8-F1
#
_entry.id   AF-A0A285HVB8-F1
#
_cell.length_a   1.000
_cell.length_b   1.000
_cell.length_c   1.000
_cell.angle_alpha   90.00
_cell.angle_beta   90.00
_cell.angle_gamma   90.00
#
_symmetry.space_group_name_H-M   'P 1'
#
loop_
_entity.id
_entity.type
_entity.pdbx_description
1 polymer ?
#
loop_
_entity_poly.entity_id
_entity_poly.type
_entity_poly.pdbx_seq_one_letter_code
_entity_poly.pdbx_strand_id
1 'polypeptide(L)'
;MLSKKKGIIVLSLMLLVAVMAGCSGDSVSTQGDADYKVPVQVIAGISSAEYDVEFEATGGTDYYWEVEGGDINGRFVDPTLRKPQFIATNKALQDGEVRIRVTIDDEVKPYQPVEILNNDTSITEYAKGAFHAILDTDDMGRKGYIAAGTIGTLGVNNRPYMVKANNQGLVVDQKEFNRGGRFYDVQDVVRKGLGDFYYLVGYEKINDEYHQAFALKLNNNMEIEKEYEYGGVDGNVFLRSGIVSKRFFSNDHLIAVGNYQLDNGNYAPYIIDIDEETGDKEEHILIKDKYRDSTYNYEFSNVYYDLESIVATSDGYLAVGLTNEDNIGVHHQDTTGILVKLNSDFGVEKIIDFSERLFKIKKGNDNKFVIVGDKGYIAEIDSNGNIYSNNLGENLVFRDVVVDVDGTDYVVVGEEAGQGVVVKIASGSSDYKYKQNYGKYLYGVAQATDNDYLLAGHSADENSYVVKVDSNLEVVKRVKE
;
A
#
# COMPACT_ATOMS: atom_id res chain seq x y z
N MET A 1 -43.66 18.21 49.47
CA MET A 1 -44.65 17.20 49.00
C MET A 1 -43.86 16.06 48.36
N LEU A 2 -43.55 14.96 49.07
CA LEU A 2 -44.37 13.74 49.20
C LEU A 2 -44.91 13.26 47.83
N SER A 3 -44.13 12.44 47.11
CA SER A 3 -44.25 10.97 46.98
C SER A 3 -45.42 10.48 46.10
N LYS A 4 -45.12 9.73 45.03
CA LYS A 4 -45.26 8.26 45.00
C LYS A 4 -44.90 7.65 43.64
N LYS A 5 -44.01 6.68 43.71
CA LYS A 5 -43.75 5.61 42.71
C LYS A 5 -45.00 4.75 42.47
N LYS A 6 -45.17 4.29 41.22
CA LYS A 6 -45.48 2.93 40.75
C LYS A 6 -44.93 2.90 39.30
N GLY A 7 -44.00 2.07 38.83
CA GLY A 7 -43.76 0.65 39.10
C GLY A 7 -44.53 -0.18 38.07
N ILE A 8 -43.86 -0.72 37.04
CA ILE A 8 -44.01 -2.07 36.48
C ILE A 8 -42.94 -2.29 35.39
N ILE A 9 -42.13 -3.32 35.63
CA ILE A 9 -41.30 -4.03 34.67
C ILE A 9 -42.22 -4.98 33.90
N VAL A 10 -42.18 -4.97 32.56
CA VAL A 10 -42.53 -6.15 31.76
C VAL A 10 -41.51 -6.27 30.63
N LEU A 11 -40.76 -7.37 30.73
CA LEU A 11 -39.93 -7.99 29.70
C LEU A 11 -40.83 -8.55 28.59
N SER A 12 -40.34 -8.47 27.34
CA SER A 12 -40.37 -9.54 26.31
C SER A 12 -40.85 -9.13 24.91
N LEU A 13 -39.93 -9.39 23.97
CA LEU A 13 -40.08 -10.02 22.66
C LEU A 13 -40.61 -9.22 21.45
N MET A 14 -39.72 -9.17 20.45
CA MET A 14 -39.94 -9.37 19.00
C MET A 14 -40.76 -8.32 18.24
N LEU A 15 -40.05 -7.50 17.43
CA LEU A 15 -40.03 -7.71 15.97
C LEU A 15 -38.83 -6.96 15.37
N LEU A 16 -37.82 -7.72 14.94
CA LEU A 16 -36.65 -7.25 14.21
C LEU A 16 -36.72 -7.86 12.80
N VAL A 17 -37.22 -7.10 11.83
CA VAL A 17 -37.17 -7.35 10.37
C VAL A 17 -37.37 -5.97 9.72
N ALA A 18 -36.58 -5.43 8.81
CA ALA A 18 -35.44 -5.90 8.04
C ALA A 18 -34.43 -4.76 7.91
N VAL A 19 -33.17 -5.03 8.24
CA VAL A 19 -32.05 -4.27 7.68
C VAL A 19 -31.84 -4.87 6.30
N MET A 20 -32.21 -4.12 5.26
CA MET A 20 -31.87 -4.49 3.89
C MET A 20 -30.34 -4.52 3.78
N ALA A 21 -29.85 -5.65 3.26
CA ALA A 21 -28.47 -5.95 3.01
C ALA A 21 -27.77 -4.81 2.24
N GLY A 22 -26.77 -4.21 2.88
CA GLY A 22 -25.66 -3.58 2.17
C GLY A 22 -24.62 -4.68 1.92
N CYS A 23 -24.74 -5.38 0.79
CA CYS A 23 -23.67 -6.22 0.30
C CYS A 23 -22.51 -5.30 -0.14
N SER A 24 -21.47 -5.16 0.68
CA SER A 24 -20.13 -4.88 0.17
C SER A 24 -19.61 -6.20 -0.39
N GLY A 25 -20.11 -6.54 -1.57
CA GLY A 25 -19.84 -7.80 -2.25
C GLY A 25 -18.55 -7.70 -3.02
N ASP A 26 -17.51 -8.24 -2.45
CA ASP A 26 -16.21 -8.36 -3.09
C ASP A 26 -16.27 -9.59 -3.96
N SER A 27 -16.49 -9.37 -5.25
CA SER A 27 -16.71 -10.47 -6.17
C SER A 27 -15.38 -11.13 -6.49
N VAL A 28 -15.10 -12.24 -5.84
CA VAL A 28 -14.04 -13.18 -6.26
C VAL A 28 -14.10 -13.35 -7.79
N SER A 29 -12.96 -13.21 -8.47
CA SER A 29 -12.89 -13.52 -9.90
C SER A 29 -13.32 -14.97 -10.13
N THR A 30 -14.48 -15.07 -10.76
CA THR A 30 -15.19 -16.32 -11.03
C THR A 30 -15.42 -16.43 -12.52
N GLN A 31 -15.44 -17.66 -13.00
CA GLN A 31 -15.74 -18.06 -14.36
C GLN A 31 -16.91 -19.03 -14.35
N GLY A 32 -17.54 -19.20 -15.51
CA GLY A 32 -18.78 -19.95 -15.63
C GLY A 32 -19.81 -19.14 -16.42
N ASP A 33 -21.08 -19.40 -16.16
CA ASP A 33 -22.19 -18.73 -16.83
C ASP A 33 -23.17 -18.13 -15.80
N ALA A 34 -24.40 -17.82 -16.23
CA ALA A 34 -25.41 -17.27 -15.32
C ALA A 34 -25.87 -18.27 -14.25
N ASP A 35 -25.75 -19.57 -14.52
CA ASP A 35 -26.23 -20.65 -13.67
C ASP A 35 -25.15 -21.16 -12.72
N TYR A 36 -23.87 -20.82 -12.93
CA TYR A 36 -22.82 -21.20 -11.98
C TYR A 36 -21.58 -20.31 -12.05
N LYS A 37 -20.89 -20.25 -10.91
CA LYS A 37 -19.63 -19.55 -10.71
C LYS A 37 -18.62 -20.50 -10.09
N VAL A 38 -17.45 -20.57 -10.72
CA VAL A 38 -16.26 -21.29 -10.25
C VAL A 38 -15.17 -20.25 -10.05
N PRO A 39 -14.46 -20.24 -8.92
CA PRO A 39 -13.32 -19.34 -8.78
C PRO A 39 -12.21 -19.70 -9.75
N VAL A 40 -11.43 -18.71 -10.19
CA VAL A 40 -10.28 -18.97 -11.07
C VAL A 40 -9.04 -19.46 -10.31
N GLN A 41 -9.00 -19.33 -8.97
CA GLN A 41 -7.92 -19.84 -8.11
C GLN A 41 -8.44 -20.39 -6.79
N VAL A 42 -7.74 -21.38 -6.22
CA VAL A 42 -7.95 -21.94 -4.87
C VAL A 42 -6.61 -22.28 -4.22
N ILE A 43 -6.57 -22.34 -2.90
CA ILE A 43 -5.34 -22.61 -2.14
C ILE A 43 -5.28 -24.09 -1.71
N ALA A 44 -4.15 -24.74 -1.95
CA ALA A 44 -3.93 -26.13 -1.55
C ALA A 44 -4.06 -26.33 -0.04
N GLY A 45 -4.86 -27.30 0.40
CA GLY A 45 -5.02 -27.66 1.80
C GLY A 45 -5.84 -26.67 2.65
N ILE A 46 -6.32 -25.55 2.09
CA ILE A 46 -7.27 -24.63 2.75
C ILE A 46 -8.65 -24.83 2.13
N SER A 47 -9.69 -24.83 2.96
CA SER A 47 -11.07 -24.87 2.47
C SER A 47 -11.46 -23.57 1.78
N SER A 48 -12.11 -23.61 0.62
CA SER A 48 -12.55 -22.42 -0.12
C SER A 48 -13.45 -21.50 0.71
N ALA A 49 -14.20 -22.05 1.68
CA ALA A 49 -14.99 -21.25 2.61
C ALA A 49 -14.14 -20.50 3.65
N GLU A 50 -12.94 -20.98 3.96
CA GLU A 50 -12.05 -20.33 4.92
C GLU A 50 -11.41 -19.06 4.36
N TYR A 51 -11.36 -18.85 3.04
CA TYR A 51 -10.81 -17.63 2.41
C TYR A 51 -11.80 -16.96 1.44
N ASP A 52 -13.10 -17.15 1.73
CA ASP A 52 -14.24 -16.49 1.06
C ASP A 52 -14.25 -16.62 -0.47
N VAL A 53 -13.89 -17.80 -0.95
CA VAL A 53 -13.88 -18.12 -2.38
C VAL A 53 -15.15 -18.92 -2.75
N GLU A 54 -16.00 -18.28 -3.56
CA GLU A 54 -17.33 -18.79 -3.85
C GLU A 54 -17.35 -19.74 -5.07
N PHE A 55 -17.62 -21.02 -4.79
CA PHE A 55 -18.32 -21.88 -5.74
C PHE A 55 -19.82 -21.62 -5.55
N GLU A 56 -20.54 -21.28 -6.61
CA GLU A 56 -21.98 -21.04 -6.53
C GLU A 56 -22.67 -21.64 -7.74
N ALA A 57 -23.78 -22.36 -7.52
CA ALA A 57 -24.73 -22.72 -8.55
C ALA A 57 -26.03 -21.94 -8.34
N THR A 58 -26.74 -21.63 -9.42
CA THR A 58 -28.05 -20.98 -9.43
C THR A 58 -28.89 -21.62 -10.54
N GLY A 59 -30.22 -21.51 -10.48
CA GLY A 59 -31.07 -21.95 -11.59
C GLY A 59 -31.53 -23.42 -11.60
N GLY A 60 -31.44 -24.14 -10.48
CA GLY A 60 -32.00 -25.50 -10.35
C GLY A 60 -32.29 -25.90 -8.91
N THR A 61 -32.70 -27.15 -8.68
CA THR A 61 -32.98 -27.69 -7.33
C THR A 61 -31.95 -28.68 -6.82
N ASP A 62 -31.29 -29.41 -7.72
CA ASP A 62 -30.29 -30.43 -7.41
C ASP A 62 -28.93 -30.05 -8.00
N TYR A 63 -27.87 -30.16 -7.18
CA TYR A 63 -26.51 -29.82 -7.56
C TYR A 63 -25.55 -30.98 -7.31
N TYR A 64 -24.52 -31.10 -8.13
CA TYR A 64 -23.41 -32.00 -7.85
C TYR A 64 -22.09 -31.43 -8.39
N TRP A 65 -21.20 -31.06 -7.48
CA TRP A 65 -19.88 -30.52 -7.79
C TRP A 65 -18.82 -31.60 -7.85
N GLU A 66 -17.94 -31.53 -8.86
CA GLU A 66 -16.85 -32.48 -9.02
C GLU A 66 -15.58 -31.83 -9.59
N VAL A 67 -14.45 -32.43 -9.24
CA VAL A 67 -13.12 -32.06 -9.73
C VAL A 67 -12.60 -33.16 -10.65
N GLU A 68 -12.02 -32.78 -11.79
CA GLU A 68 -11.39 -33.69 -12.73
C GLU A 68 -10.25 -34.43 -12.03
N GLY A 69 -10.26 -35.76 -12.10
CA GLY A 69 -9.33 -36.62 -11.35
C GLY A 69 -9.82 -37.01 -9.94
N GLY A 70 -10.91 -36.42 -9.43
CA GLY A 70 -11.51 -36.74 -8.14
C GLY A 70 -10.62 -36.36 -6.94
N ASP A 71 -10.76 -37.12 -5.85
CA ASP A 71 -10.12 -36.85 -4.54
C ASP A 71 -8.59 -36.70 -4.59
N ILE A 72 -7.94 -37.20 -5.65
CA ILE A 72 -6.50 -37.01 -5.84
C ILE A 72 -6.14 -35.54 -6.03
N ASN A 73 -7.04 -34.74 -6.62
CA ASN A 73 -6.83 -33.33 -6.94
C ASN A 73 -7.56 -32.39 -5.95
N GLY A 74 -8.60 -32.89 -5.29
CA GLY A 74 -9.30 -32.14 -4.25
C GLY A 74 -10.64 -32.76 -3.95
N ARG A 75 -11.32 -32.24 -2.93
CA ARG A 75 -12.67 -32.71 -2.59
C ARG A 75 -13.58 -31.57 -2.19
N PHE A 76 -14.88 -31.78 -2.44
CA PHE A 76 -15.92 -30.95 -1.86
C PHE A 76 -16.38 -31.52 -0.53
N VAL A 77 -16.50 -30.68 0.51
CA VAL A 77 -16.97 -31.09 1.85
C VAL A 77 -18.42 -31.57 1.80
N ASP A 78 -19.24 -30.94 0.95
CA ASP A 78 -20.55 -31.44 0.53
C ASP A 78 -20.80 -30.97 -0.92
N PRO A 79 -20.68 -31.85 -1.92
CA PRO A 79 -20.81 -31.49 -3.33
C PRO A 79 -22.26 -31.21 -3.75
N THR A 80 -23.25 -31.42 -2.89
CA THR A 80 -24.67 -31.24 -3.24
C THR A 80 -25.21 -29.85 -2.90
N LEU A 81 -24.40 -29.06 -2.20
CA LEU A 81 -24.78 -27.70 -1.82
C LEU A 81 -24.73 -26.75 -3.01
N ARG A 82 -25.61 -25.76 -2.95
CA ARG A 82 -25.58 -24.61 -3.85
C ARG A 82 -24.26 -23.84 -3.77
N LYS A 83 -23.68 -23.76 -2.56
CA LYS A 83 -22.39 -23.12 -2.26
C LYS A 83 -21.49 -24.11 -1.51
N PRO A 84 -20.86 -25.07 -2.20
CA PRO A 84 -20.04 -26.09 -1.55
C PRO A 84 -18.68 -25.50 -1.16
N GLN A 85 -17.97 -26.21 -0.28
CA GLN A 85 -16.59 -25.88 0.09
C GLN A 85 -15.63 -26.83 -0.62
N PHE A 86 -14.59 -26.31 -1.27
CA PHE A 86 -13.58 -27.12 -1.95
C PHE A 86 -12.25 -27.08 -1.20
N ILE A 87 -11.59 -28.23 -1.06
CA ILE A 87 -10.24 -28.35 -0.51
C ILE A 87 -9.36 -29.00 -1.56
N ALA A 88 -8.44 -28.24 -2.15
CA ALA A 88 -7.44 -28.76 -3.09
C ALA A 88 -6.37 -29.58 -2.36
N THR A 89 -5.81 -30.60 -3.01
CA THR A 89 -4.71 -31.39 -2.43
C THR A 89 -3.34 -30.81 -2.78
N ASN A 90 -2.30 -31.27 -2.07
CA ASN A 90 -0.91 -30.99 -2.43
C ASN A 90 -0.51 -31.62 -3.79
N LYS A 91 -1.25 -32.61 -4.29
CA LYS A 91 -1.00 -33.18 -5.62
C LYS A 91 -1.49 -32.23 -6.71
N ALA A 92 -2.67 -31.65 -6.53
CA ALA A 92 -3.20 -30.61 -7.39
C ALA A 92 -2.28 -29.37 -7.45
N LEU A 93 -1.63 -29.04 -6.34
CA LEU A 93 -0.58 -28.01 -6.33
C LEU A 93 0.61 -28.33 -7.25
N GLN A 94 1.06 -29.59 -7.31
CA GLN A 94 2.15 -29.98 -8.21
C GLN A 94 1.75 -29.86 -9.69
N ASP A 95 0.47 -30.00 -9.98
CA ASP A 95 -0.08 -29.88 -11.33
C ASP A 95 -0.38 -28.41 -11.69
N GLY A 96 -0.38 -27.51 -10.70
CA GLY A 96 -0.58 -26.06 -10.84
C GLY A 96 -2.03 -25.65 -11.12
N GLU A 97 -2.89 -26.59 -11.52
CA GLU A 97 -4.26 -26.34 -11.91
C GLU A 97 -5.12 -27.60 -11.66
N VAL A 98 -6.39 -27.41 -11.30
CA VAL A 98 -7.43 -28.43 -11.34
C VAL A 98 -8.58 -27.97 -12.19
N ARG A 99 -9.41 -28.89 -12.67
CA ARG A 99 -10.59 -28.53 -13.47
C ARG A 99 -11.84 -28.93 -12.71
N ILE A 100 -12.75 -27.97 -12.50
CA ILE A 100 -13.96 -28.17 -11.68
C ILE A 100 -15.20 -27.94 -12.53
N ARG A 101 -16.27 -28.71 -12.27
CA ARG A 101 -17.59 -28.46 -12.85
C ARG A 101 -18.70 -28.72 -11.84
N VAL A 102 -19.91 -28.35 -12.23
CA VAL A 102 -21.15 -28.65 -11.53
C VAL A 102 -22.16 -29.31 -12.48
N THR A 103 -22.98 -30.20 -11.94
CA THR A 103 -24.21 -30.69 -12.58
C THR A 103 -25.40 -30.02 -11.90
N ILE A 104 -26.33 -29.45 -12.66
CA ILE A 104 -27.53 -28.75 -12.16
C ILE A 104 -28.75 -29.42 -12.78
N ASP A 105 -29.64 -30.03 -11.98
CA ASP A 105 -30.84 -30.74 -12.45
C ASP A 105 -30.57 -31.68 -13.66
N ASP A 106 -29.59 -32.58 -13.53
CA ASP A 106 -29.08 -33.51 -14.55
C ASP A 106 -28.35 -32.86 -15.76
N GLU A 107 -28.20 -31.54 -15.81
CA GLU A 107 -27.40 -30.83 -16.83
C GLU A 107 -25.94 -30.68 -16.38
N VAL A 108 -25.03 -31.35 -17.08
CA VAL A 108 -23.58 -31.29 -16.78
C VAL A 108 -22.95 -30.06 -17.41
N LYS A 109 -22.42 -29.15 -16.59
CA LYS A 109 -21.71 -27.95 -17.08
C LYS A 109 -20.25 -28.25 -17.47
N PRO A 110 -19.61 -27.44 -18.33
CA PRO A 110 -18.23 -27.65 -18.74
C PRO A 110 -17.23 -27.46 -17.60
N TYR A 111 -16.14 -28.23 -17.64
CA TYR A 111 -14.99 -28.07 -16.75
C TYR A 111 -14.33 -26.70 -16.90
N GLN A 112 -14.12 -26.05 -15.77
CA GLN A 112 -13.47 -24.75 -15.63
C GLN A 112 -12.10 -24.91 -14.96
N PRO A 113 -11.03 -24.31 -15.51
CA PRO A 113 -9.67 -24.40 -14.97
C PRO A 113 -9.49 -23.52 -13.74
N VAL A 114 -9.05 -24.10 -12.63
CA VAL A 114 -8.84 -23.43 -11.35
C VAL A 114 -7.37 -23.59 -10.97
N GLU A 115 -6.63 -22.50 -10.99
CA GLU A 115 -5.22 -22.50 -10.59
C GLU A 115 -5.08 -22.81 -9.09
N ILE A 116 -4.09 -23.61 -8.74
CA ILE A 116 -3.83 -24.06 -7.38
C ILE A 116 -2.66 -23.30 -6.81
N LEU A 117 -2.92 -22.47 -5.81
CA LEU A 117 -1.90 -21.73 -5.10
C LEU A 117 -1.31 -22.57 -3.96
N ASN A 118 -0.01 -22.38 -3.73
CA ASN A 118 0.68 -23.07 -2.65
C ASN A 118 0.29 -22.48 -1.28
N ASN A 119 -0.01 -23.36 -0.32
CA ASN A 119 -0.16 -23.01 1.10
C ASN A 119 1.06 -23.39 1.95
N ASP A 120 2.19 -23.75 1.33
CA ASP A 120 3.47 -23.88 2.04
C ASP A 120 3.84 -22.58 2.78
N THR A 121 3.19 -21.46 2.43
CA THR A 121 3.13 -20.21 3.20
C THR A 121 2.09 -20.26 4.33
N SER A 122 2.05 -21.36 5.08
CA SER A 122 1.66 -21.30 6.50
C SER A 122 2.57 -20.36 7.33
N ILE A 123 3.61 -19.85 6.66
CA ILE A 123 4.46 -18.71 6.95
C ILE A 123 3.62 -17.42 7.02
N THR A 124 3.18 -17.08 8.23
CA THR A 124 2.80 -15.69 8.57
C THR A 124 4.04 -14.79 8.74
N GLU A 125 5.23 -15.40 8.80
CA GLU A 125 6.53 -14.77 9.03
C GLU A 125 7.24 -14.47 7.72
N TYR A 126 7.12 -13.24 7.25
CA TYR A 126 7.78 -12.84 6.01
C TYR A 126 9.29 -12.93 6.14
N ALA A 127 9.95 -12.96 4.99
CA ALA A 127 11.40 -13.11 4.91
C ALA A 127 12.13 -12.05 5.76
N LYS A 128 13.33 -12.42 6.23
CA LYS A 128 14.23 -11.50 6.92
C LYS A 128 14.42 -10.25 6.07
N GLY A 129 14.15 -9.07 6.62
CA GLY A 129 14.12 -7.81 5.88
C GLY A 129 13.15 -6.79 6.48
N ALA A 130 12.66 -5.87 5.65
CA ALA A 130 11.67 -4.86 6.03
C ALA A 130 10.74 -4.53 4.87
N PHE A 131 9.44 -4.36 5.15
CA PHE A 131 8.53 -3.70 4.21
C PHE A 131 8.54 -2.20 4.46
N HIS A 132 8.72 -1.41 3.39
CA HIS A 132 8.71 0.05 3.46
C HIS A 132 7.39 0.63 2.97
N ALA A 133 6.73 -0.07 2.06
CA ALA A 133 5.51 0.40 1.43
C ALA A 133 4.45 -0.70 1.48
N ILE A 134 3.20 -0.26 1.59
CA ILE A 134 2.03 -1.14 1.56
C ILE A 134 0.89 -0.41 0.88
N LEU A 135 0.10 -1.14 0.11
CA LEU A 135 -1.17 -0.69 -0.42
C LEU A 135 -2.21 -1.80 -0.32
N ASP A 136 -3.46 -1.41 -0.19
CA ASP A 136 -4.58 -2.32 -0.39
C ASP A 136 -4.63 -2.76 -1.86
N THR A 137 -5.14 -3.96 -2.10
CA THR A 137 -5.44 -4.43 -3.46
C THR A 137 -6.89 -4.84 -3.58
N ASP A 138 -7.44 -4.61 -4.77
CA ASP A 138 -8.72 -5.16 -5.21
C ASP A 138 -8.53 -5.72 -6.63
N ASP A 139 -7.81 -6.82 -6.71
CA ASP A 139 -7.33 -7.40 -7.96
C ASP A 139 -8.38 -8.33 -8.54
N MET A 140 -9.01 -7.91 -9.64
CA MET A 140 -10.11 -8.65 -10.26
C MET A 140 -11.21 -9.01 -9.24
N GLY A 141 -11.49 -8.12 -8.29
CA GLY A 141 -12.47 -8.31 -7.21
C GLY A 141 -11.97 -9.14 -6.02
N ARG A 142 -10.66 -9.44 -5.96
CA ARG A 142 -10.02 -10.06 -4.80
C ARG A 142 -9.34 -9.03 -3.94
N LYS A 143 -9.87 -8.90 -2.73
CA LYS A 143 -9.31 -8.02 -1.72
C LYS A 143 -8.09 -8.59 -1.05
N GLY A 144 -7.12 -7.71 -0.85
CA GLY A 144 -5.87 -8.06 -0.23
C GLY A 144 -4.98 -6.86 0.00
N TYR A 145 -3.69 -7.12 0.00
CA TYR A 145 -2.69 -6.08 -0.02
C TYR A 145 -1.42 -6.53 -0.72
N ILE A 146 -0.65 -5.54 -1.12
CA ILE A 146 0.73 -5.68 -1.53
C ILE A 146 1.59 -4.96 -0.51
N ALA A 147 2.59 -5.67 0.01
CA ALA A 147 3.66 -5.08 0.80
C ALA A 147 4.98 -5.23 0.05
N ALA A 148 5.75 -4.14 -0.03
CA ALA A 148 6.99 -4.10 -0.77
C ALA A 148 8.10 -3.47 0.07
N GLY A 149 9.32 -3.95 -0.13
CA GLY A 149 10.49 -3.53 0.62
C GLY A 149 11.69 -4.36 0.23
N THR A 150 12.41 -4.86 1.23
CA THR A 150 13.66 -5.60 1.01
C THR A 150 13.69 -6.90 1.79
N ILE A 151 14.36 -7.90 1.22
CA ILE A 151 14.85 -9.08 1.94
C ILE A 151 16.35 -9.02 2.15
N GLY A 152 16.83 -9.66 3.21
CA GLY A 152 18.22 -9.65 3.63
C GLY A 152 18.39 -9.17 5.06
N THR A 153 19.62 -9.27 5.58
CA THR A 153 19.97 -8.61 6.83
C THR A 153 20.12 -7.13 6.54
N LEU A 154 19.36 -6.28 7.25
CA LEU A 154 19.36 -4.85 7.02
C LEU A 154 20.80 -4.29 6.93
N GLY A 155 21.13 -3.71 5.77
CA GLY A 155 22.44 -3.10 5.48
C GLY A 155 23.48 -4.00 4.79
N VAL A 156 23.16 -5.26 4.45
CA VAL A 156 24.05 -6.19 3.73
C VAL A 156 23.32 -7.01 2.68
N ASN A 157 23.63 -6.78 1.40
CA ASN A 157 23.15 -7.55 0.24
C ASN A 157 21.63 -7.73 0.22
N ASN A 158 20.91 -6.61 0.37
CA ASN A 158 19.47 -6.63 0.30
C ASN A 158 19.01 -6.78 -1.16
N ARG A 159 17.79 -7.29 -1.32
CA ARG A 159 17.12 -7.38 -2.62
C ARG A 159 15.71 -6.84 -2.50
N PRO A 160 15.18 -6.17 -3.54
CA PRO A 160 13.78 -5.82 -3.57
C PRO A 160 12.91 -7.07 -3.41
N TYR A 161 11.88 -6.95 -2.59
CA TYR A 161 10.95 -8.03 -2.30
C TYR A 161 9.54 -7.49 -2.17
N MET A 162 8.61 -8.24 -2.72
CA MET A 162 7.20 -7.89 -2.74
C MET A 162 6.38 -9.13 -2.38
N VAL A 163 5.33 -8.90 -1.60
CA VAL A 163 4.40 -9.93 -1.18
C VAL A 163 3.01 -9.46 -1.51
N LYS A 164 2.24 -10.36 -2.12
CA LYS A 164 0.81 -10.23 -2.29
C LYS A 164 0.12 -11.14 -1.29
N ALA A 165 -0.85 -10.60 -0.58
CA ALA A 165 -1.62 -11.34 0.41
C ALA A 165 -3.12 -11.09 0.23
N ASN A 166 -3.93 -12.04 0.68
CA ASN A 166 -5.37 -11.86 0.74
C ASN A 166 -5.80 -10.97 1.93
N ASN A 167 -7.10 -10.68 2.05
CA ASN A 167 -7.69 -9.86 3.12
C ASN A 167 -7.47 -10.40 4.56
N GLN A 168 -7.05 -11.66 4.71
CA GLN A 168 -6.70 -12.29 5.98
C GLN A 168 -5.20 -12.16 6.33
N GLY A 169 -4.38 -11.69 5.38
CA GLY A 169 -2.93 -11.61 5.51
C GLY A 169 -2.21 -12.95 5.28
N LEU A 170 -2.83 -13.87 4.55
CA LEU A 170 -2.16 -15.06 4.01
C LEU A 170 -1.48 -14.69 2.70
N VAL A 171 -0.20 -15.07 2.59
CA VAL A 171 0.62 -14.83 1.39
C VAL A 171 0.11 -15.71 0.26
N VAL A 172 -0.35 -15.09 -0.81
CA VAL A 172 -0.83 -15.77 -2.04
C VAL A 172 0.22 -15.79 -3.14
N ASP A 173 1.11 -14.80 -3.15
CA ASP A 173 2.24 -14.74 -4.07
C ASP A 173 3.38 -13.89 -3.47
N GLN A 174 4.61 -14.14 -3.89
CA GLN A 174 5.78 -13.37 -3.48
C GLN A 174 6.82 -13.31 -4.59
N LYS A 175 7.48 -12.16 -4.70
CA LYS A 175 8.49 -11.91 -5.71
C LYS A 175 9.77 -11.36 -5.10
N GLU A 176 10.86 -12.09 -5.31
CA GLU A 176 12.21 -11.55 -5.17
C GLU A 176 12.66 -11.02 -6.52
N PHE A 177 13.16 -9.78 -6.54
CA PHE A 177 13.70 -9.18 -7.75
C PHE A 177 15.22 -9.42 -7.77
N ASN A 178 15.74 -9.86 -8.91
CA ASN A 178 17.17 -10.13 -9.07
C ASN A 178 17.95 -8.81 -9.30
N ARG A 179 17.91 -7.92 -8.30
CA ARG A 179 18.60 -6.62 -8.24
C ARG A 179 19.28 -6.50 -6.88
N GLY A 180 20.39 -5.76 -6.81
CA GLY A 180 21.19 -5.60 -5.60
C GLY A 180 21.19 -4.18 -5.08
N GLY A 181 21.10 -3.99 -3.76
CA GLY A 181 21.29 -2.68 -3.17
C GLY A 181 21.46 -2.73 -1.66
N ARG A 182 22.11 -1.69 -1.11
CA ARG A 182 22.52 -1.63 0.30
C ARG A 182 21.61 -0.75 1.14
N PHE A 183 20.71 0.02 0.52
CA PHE A 183 19.72 0.85 1.21
C PHE A 183 18.43 0.98 0.41
N TYR A 184 17.34 0.50 1.02
CA TYR A 184 15.92 0.71 0.66
C TYR A 184 15.52 0.41 -0.81
N ASP A 185 15.77 -0.82 -1.26
CA ASP A 185 15.52 -1.24 -2.65
C ASP A 185 14.03 -1.31 -3.06
N VAL A 186 13.08 -0.88 -2.22
CA VAL A 186 11.77 -0.36 -2.65
C VAL A 186 11.41 0.73 -1.64
N GLN A 187 11.01 1.89 -2.13
CA GLN A 187 10.62 3.04 -1.30
C GLN A 187 9.12 3.26 -1.30
N ASP A 188 8.48 2.97 -2.44
CA ASP A 188 7.03 3.10 -2.55
C ASP A 188 6.46 2.06 -3.52
N VAL A 189 5.18 1.76 -3.32
CA VAL A 189 4.38 1.00 -4.27
C VAL A 189 3.18 1.87 -4.64
N VAL A 190 2.97 2.05 -5.94
CA VAL A 190 1.93 2.95 -6.46
C VAL A 190 0.96 2.17 -7.32
N ARG A 191 -0.33 2.30 -7.04
CA ARG A 191 -1.40 1.73 -7.88
C ARG A 191 -2.11 2.82 -8.66
N LYS A 192 -2.44 2.54 -9.92
CA LYS A 192 -3.42 3.35 -10.67
C LYS A 192 -4.82 2.90 -10.28
N GLY A 193 -5.53 3.70 -9.49
CA GLY A 193 -6.98 3.59 -9.27
C GLY A 193 -7.55 2.17 -9.35
N LEU A 194 -8.44 1.94 -10.33
CA LEU A 194 -8.90 0.62 -10.76
C LEU A 194 -7.97 0.10 -11.88
N GLY A 195 -7.16 -0.91 -11.60
CA GLY A 195 -6.23 -1.49 -12.57
C GLY A 195 -5.44 -2.66 -12.01
N ASP A 196 -5.00 -3.53 -12.91
CA ASP A 196 -4.29 -4.79 -12.62
C ASP A 196 -2.76 -4.63 -12.65
N PHE A 197 -2.25 -3.42 -12.36
CA PHE A 197 -0.82 -3.15 -12.41
C PHE A 197 -0.36 -2.19 -11.32
N TYR A 198 0.93 -2.29 -11.02
CA TYR A 198 1.59 -1.62 -9.91
C TYR A 198 2.89 -0.99 -10.38
N TYR A 199 3.29 0.10 -9.75
CA TYR A 199 4.64 0.61 -9.86
C TYR A 199 5.41 0.35 -8.59
N LEU A 200 6.58 -0.26 -8.71
CA LEU A 200 7.59 -0.23 -7.66
C LEU A 200 8.53 0.94 -7.93
N VAL A 201 8.73 1.79 -6.93
CA VAL A 201 9.62 2.95 -7.00
C VAL A 201 10.75 2.76 -6.00
N GLY A 202 11.98 3.00 -6.42
CA GLY A 202 13.14 2.89 -5.54
C GLY A 202 14.45 3.27 -6.22
N TYR A 203 15.54 2.75 -5.68
CA TYR A 203 16.87 2.88 -6.26
C TYR A 203 17.73 1.67 -5.89
N GLU A 204 18.76 1.43 -6.67
CA GLU A 204 19.71 0.33 -6.49
C GLU A 204 21.14 0.85 -6.42
N LYS A 205 22.00 0.05 -5.79
CA LYS A 205 23.43 0.36 -5.68
C LYS A 205 24.18 -0.38 -6.78
N ILE A 206 24.65 0.34 -7.79
CA ILE A 206 25.39 -0.22 -8.92
C ILE A 206 26.79 -0.62 -8.49
N ASN A 207 27.47 0.21 -7.70
CA ASN A 207 28.77 -0.06 -7.08
C ASN A 207 28.97 0.84 -5.84
N ASP A 208 30.16 0.82 -5.24
CA ASP A 208 30.44 1.58 -4.00
C ASP A 208 30.27 3.11 -4.11
N GLU A 209 30.28 3.66 -5.31
CA GLU A 209 30.25 5.11 -5.57
C GLU A 209 28.96 5.58 -6.24
N TYR A 210 28.15 4.65 -6.79
CA TYR A 210 27.02 4.99 -7.66
C TYR A 210 25.72 4.25 -7.31
N HIS A 211 24.64 5.03 -7.25
CA HIS A 211 23.25 4.61 -7.08
C HIS A 211 22.41 5.06 -8.27
N GLN A 212 21.49 4.19 -8.67
CA GLN A 212 20.61 4.38 -9.81
C GLN A 212 19.16 4.25 -9.33
N ALA A 213 18.32 5.23 -9.62
CA ALA A 213 16.90 5.13 -9.33
C ALA A 213 16.19 4.24 -10.36
N PHE A 214 15.06 3.65 -9.97
CA PHE A 214 14.24 2.87 -10.87
C PHE A 214 12.74 3.05 -10.59
N ALA A 215 11.94 2.81 -11.63
CA ALA A 215 10.51 2.53 -11.53
C ALA A 215 10.18 1.29 -12.35
N LEU A 216 9.46 0.33 -11.78
CA LEU A 216 9.05 -0.90 -12.47
C LEU A 216 7.54 -0.92 -12.63
N LYS A 217 7.03 -1.02 -13.86
CA LYS A 217 5.62 -1.34 -14.10
C LYS A 217 5.46 -2.86 -14.00
N LEU A 218 4.68 -3.31 -13.04
CA LEU A 218 4.38 -4.70 -12.79
C LEU A 218 2.95 -5.05 -13.17
N ASN A 219 2.72 -6.22 -13.75
CA ASN A 219 1.37 -6.77 -13.90
C ASN A 219 0.84 -7.31 -12.56
N ASN A 220 -0.37 -7.87 -12.60
CA ASN A 220 -1.05 -8.36 -11.39
C ASN A 220 -0.39 -9.60 -10.74
N ASN A 221 0.51 -10.25 -11.48
CA ASN A 221 1.32 -11.38 -11.04
C ASN A 221 2.72 -10.93 -10.57
N MET A 222 2.90 -9.62 -10.33
CA MET A 222 4.17 -9.00 -9.93
C MET A 222 5.31 -9.23 -10.95
N GLU A 223 4.99 -9.48 -12.21
CA GLU A 223 5.97 -9.61 -13.29
C GLU A 223 6.25 -8.25 -13.92
N ILE A 224 7.51 -7.99 -14.25
CA ILE A 224 7.94 -6.73 -14.86
C ILE A 224 7.43 -6.68 -16.30
N GLU A 225 6.55 -5.72 -16.59
CA GLU A 225 6.12 -5.39 -17.96
C GLU A 225 7.02 -4.34 -18.61
N LYS A 226 7.39 -3.33 -17.83
CA LYS A 226 8.27 -2.24 -18.25
C LYS A 226 9.18 -1.85 -17.09
N GLU A 227 10.37 -1.43 -17.44
CA GLU A 227 11.39 -1.01 -16.50
C GLU A 227 11.94 0.34 -16.94
N TYR A 228 12.07 1.23 -15.97
CA TYR A 228 12.59 2.57 -16.17
C TYR A 228 13.73 2.77 -15.18
N GLU A 229 14.95 2.85 -15.68
CA GLU A 229 16.16 3.11 -14.88
C GLU A 229 16.63 4.55 -15.07
N TYR A 230 17.19 5.14 -14.00
CA TYR A 230 17.49 6.57 -13.89
C TYR A 230 18.79 6.86 -13.16
N GLY A 231 19.56 7.79 -13.69
CA GLY A 231 20.93 8.01 -13.24
C GLY A 231 21.89 7.04 -13.91
N GLY A 232 23.11 7.50 -14.13
CA GLY A 232 24.15 6.73 -14.81
C GLY A 232 25.27 7.62 -15.35
N VAL A 233 26.48 7.34 -14.86
CA VAL A 233 27.80 7.96 -15.08
C VAL A 233 28.11 9.24 -14.28
N ASP A 234 27.22 10.22 -14.18
CA ASP A 234 27.61 11.56 -13.68
C ASP A 234 27.02 11.97 -12.31
N GLY A 235 26.15 11.16 -11.68
CA GLY A 235 25.58 11.48 -10.37
C GLY A 235 24.68 10.39 -9.76
N ASN A 236 24.59 10.37 -8.42
CA ASN A 236 23.66 9.51 -7.69
C ASN A 236 22.21 10.02 -7.78
N VAL A 237 21.27 9.12 -8.07
CA VAL A 237 19.83 9.43 -8.10
C VAL A 237 19.08 8.50 -7.17
N PHE A 238 18.17 9.06 -6.37
CA PHE A 238 17.33 8.31 -5.46
C PHE A 238 15.88 8.74 -5.65
N LEU A 239 14.96 7.79 -5.81
CA LEU A 239 13.52 8.02 -5.77
C LEU A 239 12.96 7.52 -4.45
N ARG A 240 12.05 8.28 -3.84
CA ARG A 240 11.46 8.07 -2.50
C ARG A 240 9.98 7.73 -2.52
N SER A 241 9.21 8.31 -3.44
CA SER A 241 7.76 8.14 -3.49
C SER A 241 7.23 8.45 -4.87
N GLY A 242 6.02 7.98 -5.17
CA GLY A 242 5.35 8.35 -6.40
C GLY A 242 3.82 8.33 -6.30
N ILE A 243 3.20 8.90 -7.32
CA ILE A 243 1.75 8.91 -7.54
C ILE A 243 1.45 8.62 -9.00
N VAL A 244 0.26 8.11 -9.28
CA VAL A 244 -0.32 8.16 -10.62
C VAL A 244 -1.26 9.35 -10.68
N SER A 245 -1.05 10.24 -11.65
CA SER A 245 -1.84 11.46 -11.82
C SER A 245 -2.24 11.66 -13.28
N LYS A 246 -3.42 12.24 -13.50
CA LYS A 246 -3.84 12.69 -14.83
C LYS A 246 -3.35 14.10 -15.08
N ARG A 247 -2.63 14.32 -16.18
CA ARG A 247 -2.40 15.66 -16.72
C ARG A 247 -3.61 16.06 -17.60
N PHE A 248 -3.94 17.35 -17.59
CA PHE A 248 -5.13 17.97 -18.19
C PHE A 248 -5.54 17.37 -19.57
N PHE A 249 -6.47 16.40 -19.56
CA PHE A 249 -6.98 15.64 -20.72
C PHE A 249 -5.97 14.70 -21.43
N SER A 250 -4.78 14.49 -20.89
CA SER A 250 -3.82 13.49 -21.39
C SER A 250 -3.97 12.15 -20.68
N ASN A 251 -3.04 11.24 -20.97
CA ASN A 251 -2.95 9.94 -20.34
C ASN A 251 -2.62 10.05 -18.85
N ASP A 252 -2.68 8.91 -18.16
CA ASP A 252 -2.18 8.81 -16.80
C ASP A 252 -0.65 8.82 -16.81
N HIS A 253 -0.06 9.51 -15.84
CA HIS A 253 1.38 9.63 -15.68
C HIS A 253 1.82 9.04 -14.34
N LEU A 254 2.93 8.30 -14.32
CA LEU A 254 3.65 8.04 -13.08
C LEU A 254 4.53 9.26 -12.79
N ILE A 255 4.33 9.85 -11.61
CA ILE A 255 5.15 10.95 -11.12
C ILE A 255 5.88 10.45 -9.87
N ALA A 256 7.21 10.40 -9.93
CA ALA A 256 8.05 9.95 -8.83
C ALA A 256 9.03 11.06 -8.41
N VAL A 257 9.32 11.14 -7.11
CA VAL A 257 10.15 12.21 -6.53
C VAL A 257 11.31 11.66 -5.72
N GLY A 258 12.36 12.46 -5.58
CA GLY A 258 13.52 12.20 -4.74
C GLY A 258 14.61 13.25 -4.92
N ASN A 259 15.86 12.81 -5.03
CA ASN A 259 17.01 13.69 -5.21
C ASN A 259 18.00 13.23 -6.29
N TYR A 260 18.68 14.22 -6.87
CA TYR A 260 19.72 14.06 -7.89
C TYR A 260 21.02 14.72 -7.41
N GLN A 261 22.14 13.99 -7.46
CA GLN A 261 23.46 14.54 -7.17
C GLN A 261 24.01 15.31 -8.36
N LEU A 262 24.23 16.61 -8.17
CA LEU A 262 24.86 17.50 -9.13
C LEU A 262 26.38 17.26 -9.20
N ASP A 263 27.00 17.68 -10.30
CA ASP A 263 28.45 17.55 -10.56
C ASP A 263 29.34 18.19 -9.45
N ASN A 264 28.80 19.17 -8.73
CA ASN A 264 29.48 19.84 -7.62
C ASN A 264 29.36 19.09 -6.28
N GLY A 265 28.69 17.93 -6.26
CA GLY A 265 28.44 17.10 -5.09
C GLY A 265 27.16 17.43 -4.33
N ASN A 266 26.50 18.56 -4.61
CA ASN A 266 25.24 18.96 -3.98
C ASN A 266 24.08 18.09 -4.47
N TYR A 267 22.98 18.08 -3.73
CA TYR A 267 21.75 17.39 -4.10
C TYR A 267 20.62 18.38 -4.38
N ALA A 268 19.95 18.17 -5.52
CA ALA A 268 18.78 18.95 -5.91
C ALA A 268 17.51 18.09 -5.82
N PRO A 269 16.35 18.71 -5.57
CA PRO A 269 15.07 18.04 -5.72
C PRO A 269 14.92 17.49 -7.13
N TYR A 270 14.40 16.28 -7.25
CA TYR A 270 14.28 15.57 -8.52
C TYR A 270 12.88 14.99 -8.68
N ILE A 271 12.32 15.15 -9.88
CA ILE A 271 11.02 14.61 -10.27
C ILE A 271 11.17 13.92 -11.61
N ILE A 272 10.59 12.74 -11.72
CA ILE A 272 10.41 12.03 -12.98
C ILE A 272 8.93 11.96 -13.30
N ASP A 273 8.61 12.23 -14.56
CA ASP A 273 7.28 12.08 -15.13
C ASP A 273 7.33 11.06 -16.28
N ILE A 274 6.49 10.03 -16.21
CA ILE A 274 6.41 8.98 -17.23
C ILE A 274 4.99 8.93 -17.76
N ASP A 275 4.83 9.15 -19.06
CA ASP A 275 3.56 8.89 -19.76
C ASP A 275 3.31 7.38 -19.78
N GLU A 276 2.19 6.93 -19.21
CA GLU A 276 1.89 5.49 -19.13
C GLU A 276 1.67 4.85 -20.52
N GLU A 277 1.04 5.57 -21.44
CA GLU A 277 0.68 5.06 -22.77
C GLU A 277 1.95 4.89 -23.62
N THR A 278 2.73 5.96 -23.77
CA THR A 278 3.90 5.95 -24.65
C THR A 278 5.14 5.38 -23.97
N GLY A 279 5.24 5.51 -22.64
CA GLY A 279 6.48 5.27 -21.89
C GLY A 279 7.51 6.39 -22.06
N ASP A 280 7.14 7.52 -22.68
CA ASP A 280 7.99 8.70 -22.76
C ASP A 280 8.22 9.26 -21.37
N LYS A 281 9.44 9.75 -21.14
CA LYS A 281 9.88 10.22 -19.83
C LYS A 281 10.42 11.64 -19.89
N GLU A 282 10.10 12.41 -18.84
CA GLU A 282 10.64 13.73 -18.60
C GLU A 282 11.30 13.79 -17.22
N GLU A 283 12.46 14.44 -17.15
CA GLU A 283 13.26 14.57 -15.94
C GLU A 283 13.33 16.05 -15.53
N HIS A 284 12.99 16.32 -14.27
CA HIS A 284 12.94 17.67 -13.71
C HIS A 284 13.89 17.75 -12.53
N ILE A 285 15.11 18.24 -12.79
CA ILE A 285 16.06 18.62 -11.74
C ILE A 285 15.77 20.07 -11.35
N LEU A 286 15.32 20.29 -10.12
CA LEU A 286 14.93 21.62 -9.65
C LEU A 286 16.16 22.41 -9.19
N ILE A 287 16.89 23.02 -10.13
CA ILE A 287 18.08 23.84 -9.87
C ILE A 287 17.83 25.34 -10.00
N LYS A 288 18.64 26.11 -9.26
CA LYS A 288 18.66 27.58 -9.15
C LYS A 288 18.52 28.35 -10.46
N ASP A 289 19.13 27.87 -11.55
CA ASP A 289 19.31 28.68 -12.76
C ASP A 289 18.23 28.47 -13.85
N LYS A 290 17.43 27.39 -13.77
CA LYS A 290 16.50 27.02 -14.85
C LYS A 290 15.11 27.66 -14.73
N TYR A 291 14.74 28.14 -13.54
CA TYR A 291 13.42 28.71 -13.25
C TYR A 291 13.40 30.23 -13.06
N ARG A 292 14.36 30.95 -13.66
CA ARG A 292 14.26 32.40 -13.88
C ARG A 292 13.21 32.73 -14.95
N ASP A 293 11.96 32.35 -14.73
CA ASP A 293 10.85 33.07 -15.34
C ASP A 293 10.56 34.27 -14.44
N SER A 294 10.39 35.45 -15.07
CA SER A 294 10.25 36.78 -14.47
C SER A 294 9.13 36.96 -13.43
N THR A 295 8.39 35.90 -13.12
CA THR A 295 7.19 35.89 -12.27
C THR A 295 7.41 35.16 -10.93
N TYR A 296 8.39 34.25 -10.82
CA TYR A 296 8.60 33.41 -9.62
C TYR A 296 10.06 33.47 -9.15
N ASN A 297 10.31 34.12 -8.01
CA ASN A 297 11.66 34.30 -7.43
C ASN A 297 11.85 33.42 -6.18
N TYR A 298 11.80 32.10 -6.32
CA TYR A 298 12.17 31.18 -5.24
C TYR A 298 13.50 30.49 -5.57
N GLU A 299 14.48 30.62 -4.68
CA GLU A 299 15.83 30.03 -4.85
C GLU A 299 16.03 28.87 -3.89
N PHE A 300 16.40 27.69 -4.42
CA PHE A 300 17.01 26.63 -3.62
C PHE A 300 18.45 27.05 -3.29
N SER A 301 18.71 27.34 -2.02
CA SER A 301 19.99 27.88 -1.51
C SER A 301 20.89 26.84 -0.89
N ASN A 302 20.33 25.69 -0.53
CA ASN A 302 21.02 24.71 0.31
C ASN A 302 21.79 23.69 -0.53
N VAL A 303 22.75 23.01 0.09
CA VAL A 303 23.60 22.04 -0.60
C VAL A 303 22.94 20.67 -0.72
N TYR A 304 21.89 20.41 0.06
CA TYR A 304 21.16 19.16 0.04
C TYR A 304 19.65 19.41 0.01
N TYR A 305 18.97 18.70 -0.87
CA TYR A 305 17.52 18.60 -0.96
C TYR A 305 17.12 17.17 -1.31
N ASP A 306 16.10 16.66 -0.64
CA ASP A 306 15.50 15.35 -0.91
C ASP A 306 13.98 15.43 -0.80
N LEU A 307 13.26 15.16 -1.90
CA LEU A 307 11.80 15.09 -1.87
C LEU A 307 11.37 13.69 -1.43
N GLU A 308 10.70 13.62 -0.30
CA GLU A 308 10.29 12.35 0.31
C GLU A 308 8.91 11.89 -0.17
N SER A 309 8.01 12.83 -0.50
CA SER A 309 6.64 12.48 -0.92
C SER A 309 5.98 13.59 -1.75
N ILE A 310 5.05 13.20 -2.63
CA ILE A 310 4.31 14.10 -3.52
C ILE A 310 2.83 13.73 -3.57
N VAL A 311 1.97 14.72 -3.75
CA VAL A 311 0.53 14.57 -4.03
C VAL A 311 0.06 15.55 -5.10
N ALA A 312 -0.92 15.13 -5.89
CA ALA A 312 -1.56 16.00 -6.88
C ALA A 312 -2.59 16.93 -6.23
N THR A 313 -2.58 18.20 -6.65
CA THR A 313 -3.61 19.20 -6.33
C THR A 313 -4.47 19.47 -7.57
N SER A 314 -5.45 20.37 -7.45
CA SER A 314 -6.26 20.79 -8.61
C SER A 314 -5.49 21.64 -9.63
N ASP A 315 -4.37 22.23 -9.23
CA ASP A 315 -3.59 23.22 -9.99
C ASP A 315 -2.11 22.83 -10.17
N GLY A 316 -1.71 21.65 -9.71
CA GLY A 316 -0.32 21.20 -9.73
C GLY A 316 -0.05 20.14 -8.68
N TYR A 317 0.97 20.36 -7.85
CA TYR A 317 1.43 19.39 -6.86
C TYR A 317 1.90 20.05 -5.56
N LEU A 318 1.81 19.28 -4.47
CA LEU A 318 2.53 19.54 -3.23
C LEU A 318 3.52 18.42 -2.99
N ALA A 319 4.77 18.78 -2.69
CA ALA A 319 5.80 17.82 -2.32
C ALA A 319 6.41 18.20 -0.97
N VAL A 320 6.70 17.19 -0.14
CA VAL A 320 7.43 17.38 1.12
C VAL A 320 8.79 16.72 1.03
N GLY A 321 9.73 17.20 1.82
CA GLY A 321 11.07 16.67 1.81
C GLY A 321 11.96 17.24 2.90
N LEU A 322 13.26 17.07 2.68
CA LEU A 322 14.34 17.44 3.58
C LEU A 322 15.29 18.42 2.90
N THR A 323 15.96 19.25 3.70
CA THR A 323 17.06 20.10 3.23
C THR A 323 18.17 20.27 4.28
N ASN A 324 19.38 20.60 3.85
CA ASN A 324 20.50 20.96 4.73
C ASN A 324 21.45 21.95 4.05
N GLU A 325 21.86 22.99 4.79
CA GLU A 325 22.83 24.03 4.38
C GLU A 325 24.29 23.55 4.41
N ASP A 326 24.62 22.51 5.18
CA ASP A 326 25.99 22.07 5.45
C ASP A 326 26.51 21.01 4.45
N ASN A 327 27.71 21.25 3.92
CA ASN A 327 28.35 20.44 2.87
C ASN A 327 29.25 19.31 3.41
N ILE A 328 29.19 19.02 4.72
CA ILE A 328 30.14 18.12 5.40
C ILE A 328 29.44 16.86 5.87
N GLY A 329 29.24 15.92 4.95
CA GLY A 329 28.62 14.62 5.23
C GLY A 329 27.16 14.76 5.60
N VAL A 330 26.26 14.16 4.82
CA VAL A 330 24.82 14.23 5.10
C VAL A 330 24.55 13.44 6.38
N HIS A 331 24.69 14.08 7.53
CA HIS A 331 24.18 13.57 8.78
C HIS A 331 22.69 13.90 8.81
N HIS A 332 21.85 12.86 8.75
CA HIS A 332 20.38 12.98 8.82
C HIS A 332 19.85 13.75 10.06
N GLN A 333 20.72 14.12 11.01
CA GLN A 333 20.40 14.87 12.22
C GLN A 333 20.36 16.38 12.01
N ASP A 334 21.01 16.89 10.95
CA ASP A 334 21.16 18.32 10.68
C ASP A 334 20.22 18.79 9.54
N THR A 335 19.32 17.92 9.07
CA THR A 335 18.35 18.26 8.02
C THR A 335 17.07 18.85 8.62
N THR A 336 16.54 19.88 7.98
CA THR A 336 15.21 20.47 8.23
C THR A 336 14.21 20.01 7.17
N GLY A 337 12.91 20.24 7.39
CA GLY A 337 11.87 19.87 6.45
C GLY A 337 11.49 21.00 5.51
N ILE A 338 10.96 20.64 4.34
CA ILE A 338 10.45 21.57 3.34
C ILE A 338 9.10 21.12 2.80
N LEU A 339 8.23 22.08 2.48
CA LEU A 339 7.04 21.90 1.65
C LEU A 339 7.19 22.76 0.39
N VAL A 340 7.06 22.12 -0.77
CA VAL A 340 7.20 22.75 -2.08
C VAL A 340 5.85 22.70 -2.79
N LYS A 341 5.33 23.86 -3.19
CA LYS A 341 4.20 23.97 -4.12
C LYS A 341 4.74 24.06 -5.54
N LEU A 342 4.23 23.19 -6.40
CA LEU A 342 4.59 23.10 -7.80
C LEU A 342 3.35 23.34 -8.66
N ASN A 343 3.52 24.00 -9.80
CA ASN A 343 2.48 24.06 -10.82
C ASN A 343 2.42 22.73 -11.62
N SER A 344 1.51 22.64 -12.60
CA SER A 344 1.32 21.44 -13.42
C SER A 344 2.53 21.01 -14.25
N ASP A 345 3.48 21.92 -14.50
CA ASP A 345 4.71 21.68 -15.26
C ASP A 345 5.93 21.52 -14.34
N PHE A 346 5.68 21.28 -13.04
CA PHE A 346 6.68 21.19 -11.98
C PHE A 346 7.52 22.46 -11.76
N GLY A 347 7.04 23.60 -12.23
CA GLY A 347 7.59 24.91 -11.86
C GLY A 347 7.32 25.21 -10.39
N VAL A 348 8.34 25.66 -9.66
CA VAL A 348 8.23 25.98 -8.23
C VAL A 348 7.48 27.29 -8.02
N GLU A 349 6.35 27.21 -7.31
CA GLU A 349 5.53 28.37 -6.97
C GLU A 349 5.82 28.89 -5.56
N LYS A 350 6.14 28.01 -4.62
CA LYS A 350 6.37 28.35 -3.21
C LYS A 350 7.21 27.28 -2.52
N ILE A 351 8.09 27.71 -1.61
CA ILE A 351 8.80 26.86 -0.66
C ILE A 351 8.50 27.35 0.76
N ILE A 352 8.25 26.42 1.68
CA ILE A 352 8.05 26.68 3.11
C ILE A 352 8.99 25.77 3.88
N ASP A 353 9.82 26.35 4.75
CA ASP A 353 10.75 25.62 5.60
C ASP A 353 10.14 25.28 6.97
N PHE A 354 10.54 24.14 7.53
CA PHE A 354 10.08 23.61 8.81
C PHE A 354 11.28 23.21 9.67
N SER A 355 11.17 23.40 10.98
CA SER A 355 12.20 22.91 11.92
C SER A 355 12.25 21.38 12.01
N GLU A 356 11.12 20.73 11.76
CA GLU A 356 10.92 19.29 11.74
C GLU A 356 11.17 18.75 10.34
N ARG A 357 11.68 17.52 10.25
CA ARG A 357 11.84 16.78 9.00
C ARG A 357 10.48 16.28 8.53
N LEU A 358 10.18 16.41 7.25
CA LEU A 358 8.90 15.97 6.67
C LEU A 358 9.13 14.75 5.78
N PHE A 359 8.34 13.69 5.97
CA PHE A 359 8.55 12.41 5.28
C PHE A 359 7.40 12.00 4.36
N LYS A 360 6.14 12.27 4.74
CA LYS A 360 5.00 11.88 3.91
C LYS A 360 3.96 12.98 3.84
N ILE A 361 3.35 13.11 2.67
CA ILE A 361 2.14 13.89 2.45
C ILE A 361 1.09 13.00 1.79
N LYS A 362 -0.15 13.05 2.29
CA LYS A 362 -1.29 12.39 1.65
C LYS A 362 -2.44 13.36 1.46
N LYS A 363 -3.18 13.13 0.38
CA LYS A 363 -4.42 13.83 0.09
C LYS A 363 -5.57 13.18 0.87
N GLY A 364 -6.29 13.99 1.62
CA GLY A 364 -7.58 13.64 2.21
C GLY A 364 -8.75 14.20 1.39
N ASN A 365 -9.93 14.24 2.00
CA ASN A 365 -11.14 14.76 1.35
C ASN A 365 -11.09 16.28 1.19
N ASP A 366 -11.86 16.80 0.22
CA ASP A 366 -12.03 18.24 -0.05
C ASP A 366 -10.72 19.02 -0.29
N ASN A 367 -9.72 18.38 -0.90
CA ASN A 367 -8.37 18.94 -1.09
C ASN A 367 -7.71 19.38 0.23
N LYS A 368 -8.01 18.68 1.33
CA LYS A 368 -7.18 18.72 2.52
C LYS A 368 -6.00 17.77 2.36
N PHE A 369 -4.89 18.06 3.03
CA PHE A 369 -3.71 17.21 3.00
C PHE A 369 -3.20 16.98 4.43
N VAL A 370 -2.61 15.82 4.67
CA VAL A 370 -1.96 15.50 5.94
C VAL A 370 -0.47 15.28 5.68
N ILE A 371 0.36 15.95 6.46
CA ILE A 371 1.82 15.82 6.46
C ILE A 371 2.26 15.18 7.77
N VAL A 372 3.24 14.29 7.70
CA VAL A 372 3.89 13.70 8.88
C VAL A 372 5.41 13.81 8.82
N GLY A 373 6.02 13.87 10.00
CA GLY A 373 7.45 14.13 10.17
C GLY A 373 8.06 13.53 11.44
N ASP A 374 9.27 13.98 11.76
CA ASP A 374 9.91 13.66 13.03
C ASP A 374 9.39 14.50 14.20
N LYS A 375 9.84 14.18 15.42
CA LYS A 375 9.39 14.84 16.68
C LYS A 375 7.88 14.80 16.88
N GLY A 376 7.24 13.75 16.35
CA GLY A 376 5.80 13.57 16.36
C GLY A 376 5.05 14.63 15.56
N TYR A 377 5.70 15.25 14.57
CA TYR A 377 5.11 16.29 13.73
C TYR A 377 4.01 15.75 12.84
N ILE A 378 2.85 16.39 12.93
CA ILE A 378 1.69 16.16 12.08
C ILE A 378 1.12 17.52 11.70
N ALA A 379 0.75 17.70 10.44
CA ALA A 379 0.04 18.90 10.01
C ALA A 379 -1.08 18.61 9.03
N GLU A 380 -2.22 19.29 9.21
CA GLU A 380 -3.27 19.37 8.22
C GLU A 380 -3.12 20.64 7.39
N ILE A 381 -3.23 20.52 6.07
CA ILE A 381 -3.31 21.64 5.14
C ILE A 381 -4.73 21.70 4.60
N ASP A 382 -5.39 22.84 4.76
CA ASP A 382 -6.72 23.05 4.20
C ASP A 382 -6.67 23.41 2.70
N SER A 383 -7.84 23.47 2.06
CA SER A 383 -7.97 23.83 0.65
C SER A 383 -7.46 25.24 0.29
N ASN A 384 -7.26 26.11 1.28
CA ASN A 384 -6.72 27.46 1.11
C ASN A 384 -5.20 27.51 1.33
N GLY A 385 -4.57 26.38 1.69
CA GLY A 385 -3.15 26.30 2.02
C GLY A 385 -2.81 26.76 3.44
N ASN A 386 -3.80 26.89 4.33
CA ASN A 386 -3.55 27.13 5.76
C ASN A 386 -3.06 25.83 6.41
N ILE A 387 -2.04 25.93 7.25
CA ILE A 387 -1.38 24.80 7.91
C ILE A 387 -1.75 24.80 9.39
N TYR A 388 -2.27 23.68 9.87
CA TYR A 388 -2.59 23.41 11.27
C TYR A 388 -1.75 22.25 11.77
N SER A 389 -0.74 22.52 12.60
CA SER A 389 0.21 21.50 13.06
C SER A 389 0.07 21.16 14.53
N ASN A 390 0.50 19.95 14.88
CA ASN A 390 0.63 19.45 16.24
C ASN A 390 1.90 18.59 16.35
N ASN A 391 2.52 18.60 17.54
CA ASN A 391 3.71 17.81 17.85
C ASN A 391 3.39 16.88 19.01
N LEU A 392 3.38 15.58 18.76
CA LEU A 392 2.99 14.58 19.76
C LEU A 392 4.13 14.15 20.69
N GLY A 393 5.40 14.41 20.33
CA GLY A 393 6.54 14.14 21.20
C GLY A 393 7.89 14.03 20.49
N GLU A 394 8.94 14.54 21.11
CA GLU A 394 10.30 14.64 20.53
C GLU A 394 10.94 13.30 20.11
N ASN A 395 10.52 12.18 20.70
CA ASN A 395 11.05 10.85 20.39
C ASN A 395 10.26 10.09 19.32
N LEU A 396 9.17 10.67 18.83
CA LEU A 396 8.32 10.07 17.81
C LEU A 396 8.83 10.42 16.41
N VAL A 397 8.87 9.43 15.53
CA VAL A 397 9.17 9.64 14.10
C VAL A 397 8.11 8.97 13.28
N PHE A 398 7.26 9.75 12.62
CA PHE A 398 6.23 9.23 11.72
C PHE A 398 6.78 9.09 10.30
N ARG A 399 6.45 7.99 9.61
CA ARG A 399 6.94 7.70 8.26
C ARG A 399 5.86 7.70 7.20
N ASP A 400 4.65 7.31 7.57
CA ASP A 400 3.56 7.22 6.62
C ASP A 400 2.22 7.54 7.30
N VAL A 401 1.24 7.86 6.47
CA VAL A 401 -0.10 8.24 6.87
C VAL A 401 -1.10 7.69 5.87
N VAL A 402 -2.26 7.27 6.37
CA VAL A 402 -3.46 7.04 5.56
C VAL A 402 -4.58 7.90 6.10
N VAL A 403 -5.37 8.49 5.20
CA VAL A 403 -6.58 9.22 5.55
C VAL A 403 -7.75 8.28 5.30
N ASP A 404 -8.68 8.16 6.26
CA ASP A 404 -9.86 7.31 6.11
C ASP A 404 -10.66 7.74 4.87
N VAL A 405 -11.32 6.79 4.20
CA VAL A 405 -12.14 7.08 3.00
C VAL A 405 -13.18 8.19 3.23
N ASP A 406 -13.76 8.25 4.43
CA ASP A 406 -14.72 9.30 4.79
C ASP A 406 -14.05 10.64 5.16
N GLY A 407 -12.72 10.67 5.29
CA GLY A 407 -11.91 11.84 5.61
C GLY A 407 -12.13 12.37 7.02
N THR A 408 -12.77 11.58 7.90
CA THR A 408 -13.07 11.99 9.27
C THR A 408 -11.88 11.79 10.20
N ASP A 409 -11.07 10.77 9.94
CA ASP A 409 -9.88 10.45 10.70
C ASP A 409 -8.68 10.20 9.76
N TYR A 410 -7.49 10.15 10.35
CA TYR A 410 -6.30 9.65 9.70
C TYR A 410 -5.47 8.83 10.68
N VAL A 411 -4.75 7.85 10.14
CA VAL A 411 -3.85 6.96 10.88
C VAL A 411 -2.43 7.18 10.41
N VAL A 412 -1.55 7.47 11.36
CA VAL A 412 -0.11 7.66 11.13
C VAL A 412 0.66 6.53 11.78
N VAL A 413 1.77 6.14 11.15
CA VAL A 413 2.65 5.07 11.64
C VAL A 413 4.10 5.52 11.68
N GLY A 414 4.88 4.88 12.55
CA GLY A 414 6.28 5.24 12.70
C GLY A 414 6.98 4.44 13.79
N GLU A 415 7.92 5.09 14.48
CA GLU A 415 8.58 4.54 15.66
C GLU A 415 8.61 5.50 16.85
N GLU A 416 8.73 4.92 18.04
CA GLU A 416 9.17 5.60 19.26
C GLU A 416 10.13 4.69 20.02
N ALA A 417 11.33 5.16 20.33
CA ALA A 417 12.34 4.42 21.09
C ALA A 417 12.59 2.98 20.56
N GLY A 418 12.54 2.80 19.23
CA GLY A 418 12.72 1.50 18.57
C GLY A 418 11.54 0.55 18.69
N GLN A 419 10.34 1.06 18.94
CA GLN A 419 9.08 0.31 18.87
C GLN A 419 8.18 0.90 17.78
N GLY A 420 7.53 0.06 16.99
CA GLY A 420 6.55 0.53 16.01
C GLY A 420 5.31 1.09 16.71
N VAL A 421 4.91 2.29 16.28
CA VAL A 421 3.79 3.04 16.85
C VAL A 421 2.73 3.37 15.80
N VAL A 422 1.49 3.47 16.27
CA VAL A 422 0.32 3.81 15.47
C VAL A 422 -0.49 4.84 16.21
N VAL A 423 -0.88 5.90 15.52
CA VAL A 423 -1.72 6.95 16.07
C VAL A 423 -2.89 7.20 15.15
N LYS A 424 -4.11 7.18 15.70
CA LYS A 424 -5.34 7.55 14.99
C LYS A 424 -5.85 8.88 15.53
N ILE A 425 -6.07 9.85 14.65
CA ILE A 425 -6.48 11.21 14.99
C ILE A 425 -7.73 11.57 14.20
N ALA A 426 -8.68 12.21 14.86
CA ALA A 426 -9.83 12.79 14.19
C ALA A 426 -9.43 14.11 13.51
N SER A 427 -9.83 14.28 12.26
CA SER A 427 -9.48 15.47 11.48
C SER A 427 -9.99 16.75 12.15
N GLY A 428 -9.13 17.76 12.21
CA GLY A 428 -9.40 19.01 12.93
C GLY A 428 -9.47 18.88 14.47
N SER A 429 -9.06 17.75 15.04
CA SER A 429 -9.02 17.51 16.49
C SER A 429 -7.59 17.35 17.01
N SER A 430 -7.39 17.67 18.28
CA SER A 430 -6.18 17.30 19.03
C SER A 430 -6.31 15.96 19.74
N ASP A 431 -7.50 15.35 19.74
CA ASP A 431 -7.74 14.07 20.38
C ASP A 431 -7.22 12.92 19.51
N TYR A 432 -6.46 12.01 20.12
CA TYR A 432 -5.85 10.89 19.42
C TYR A 432 -5.89 9.60 20.23
N LYS A 433 -5.93 8.47 19.52
CA LYS A 433 -5.63 7.14 20.07
C LYS A 433 -4.19 6.79 19.71
N TYR A 434 -3.43 6.35 20.69
CA TYR A 434 -2.03 5.95 20.52
C TYR A 434 -1.85 4.50 20.96
N LYS A 435 -1.10 3.72 20.17
CA LYS A 435 -0.67 2.36 20.51
C LYS A 435 0.78 2.15 20.04
N GLN A 436 1.47 1.26 20.75
CA GLN A 436 2.86 0.88 20.50
C GLN A 436 3.03 -0.65 20.59
N ASN A 437 4.24 -1.15 20.32
CA ASN A 437 4.62 -2.56 20.27
C ASN A 437 4.13 -3.32 19.02
N TYR A 438 3.96 -2.64 17.89
CA TYR A 438 3.85 -3.30 16.59
C TYR A 438 5.26 -3.43 16.03
N GLY A 439 6.00 -4.46 16.44
CA GLY A 439 7.39 -4.65 16.00
C GLY A 439 8.35 -3.53 16.41
N LYS A 440 9.45 -3.40 15.67
CA LYS A 440 10.53 -2.45 15.96
C LYS A 440 10.32 -1.11 15.27
N TYR A 441 9.82 -1.15 14.03
CA TYR A 441 9.60 0.04 13.21
C TYR A 441 8.44 -0.23 12.25
N LEU A 442 7.51 0.72 12.14
CA LEU A 442 6.50 0.76 11.07
C LEU A 442 6.85 1.81 10.01
N TYR A 443 6.90 1.40 8.75
CA TYR A 443 7.25 2.26 7.63
C TYR A 443 6.05 2.66 6.80
N GLY A 444 5.05 1.79 6.66
CA GLY A 444 3.92 1.99 5.76
C GLY A 444 2.59 1.68 6.40
N VAL A 445 1.55 2.40 5.98
CA VAL A 445 0.17 2.15 6.39
C VAL A 445 -0.78 2.25 5.19
N ALA A 446 -1.71 1.30 5.11
CA ALA A 446 -2.80 1.32 4.16
C ALA A 446 -4.12 1.04 4.86
N GLN A 447 -5.21 1.60 4.34
CA GLN A 447 -6.55 1.25 4.77
C GLN A 447 -6.95 -0.04 4.05
N ALA A 448 -7.24 -1.08 4.81
CA ALA A 448 -7.78 -2.31 4.29
C ALA A 448 -9.17 -2.06 3.70
N THR A 449 -9.56 -2.96 2.82
CA THR A 449 -10.81 -2.91 2.09
C THR A 449 -12.06 -3.26 2.92
N ASP A 450 -11.87 -3.65 4.18
CA ASP A 450 -12.89 -3.79 5.22
C ASP A 450 -12.83 -2.66 6.28
N ASN A 451 -12.11 -1.58 5.98
CA ASN A 451 -11.89 -0.38 6.82
C ASN A 451 -10.99 -0.59 8.05
N ASP A 452 -10.39 -1.77 8.20
CA ASP A 452 -9.26 -1.96 9.11
C ASP A 452 -7.99 -1.31 8.54
N TYR A 453 -6.88 -1.37 9.28
CA TYR A 453 -5.60 -0.83 8.85
C TYR A 453 -4.55 -1.92 8.73
N LEU A 454 -3.73 -1.82 7.69
CA LEU A 454 -2.58 -2.68 7.43
C LEU A 454 -1.33 -1.89 7.74
N LEU A 455 -0.51 -2.41 8.65
CA LEU A 455 0.71 -1.74 9.11
C LEU A 455 1.91 -2.56 8.69
N ALA A 456 2.80 -1.98 7.89
CA ALA A 456 3.97 -2.65 7.34
C ALA A 456 5.27 -2.17 8.01
N GLY A 457 6.17 -3.10 8.31
CA GLY A 457 7.39 -2.79 9.03
C GLY A 457 8.39 -3.94 9.14
N HIS A 458 9.21 -3.89 10.18
CA HIS A 458 10.07 -5.01 10.60
C HIS A 458 10.00 -5.30 12.10
N SER A 459 10.17 -6.58 12.45
CA SER A 459 10.16 -7.09 13.82
C SER A 459 11.49 -6.80 14.54
N ALA A 460 11.54 -7.10 15.85
CA ALA A 460 12.78 -7.01 16.62
C ALA A 460 13.89 -7.92 16.08
N ASP A 461 13.53 -9.05 15.47
CA ASP A 461 14.44 -10.02 14.86
C ASP A 461 14.73 -9.71 13.38
N GLU A 462 14.39 -8.49 12.92
CA GLU A 462 14.58 -8.02 11.54
C GLU A 462 13.83 -8.85 10.49
N ASN A 463 12.67 -9.41 10.84
CA ASN A 463 11.78 -9.99 9.85
C ASN A 463 10.81 -8.93 9.33
N SER A 464 10.62 -8.88 8.01
CA SER A 464 9.57 -8.04 7.44
C SER A 464 8.23 -8.51 7.99
N TYR A 465 7.30 -7.58 8.23
CA TYR A 465 5.96 -7.97 8.65
C TYR A 465 4.88 -6.97 8.28
N VAL A 466 3.66 -7.49 8.16
CA VAL A 466 2.42 -6.72 8.11
C VAL A 466 1.55 -7.12 9.29
N VAL A 467 0.90 -6.20 9.96
CA VAL A 467 -0.12 -6.50 10.97
C VAL A 467 -1.40 -5.78 10.61
N LYS A 468 -2.53 -6.46 10.77
CA LYS A 468 -3.85 -5.87 10.59
C LYS A 468 -4.39 -5.42 11.95
N VAL A 469 -4.92 -4.21 12.02
CA VAL A 469 -5.52 -3.65 13.23
C VAL A 469 -6.88 -3.04 12.94
N ASP A 470 -7.79 -3.11 13.91
CA ASP A 470 -9.13 -2.55 13.76
C ASP A 470 -9.17 -1.03 13.99
N SER A 471 -10.36 -0.44 13.94
CA SER A 471 -10.61 0.99 14.23
C SER A 471 -10.25 1.45 15.66
N ASN A 472 -10.02 0.51 16.58
CA ASN A 472 -9.49 0.75 17.93
C ASN A 472 -7.99 0.51 18.03
N LEU A 473 -7.34 0.24 16.88
CA LEU A 473 -5.95 -0.15 16.75
C LEU A 473 -5.65 -1.49 17.43
N GLU A 474 -6.65 -2.32 17.73
CA GLU A 474 -6.42 -3.66 18.29
C GLU A 474 -6.03 -4.63 17.19
N VAL A 475 -5.09 -5.54 17.49
CA VAL A 475 -4.62 -6.53 16.51
C VAL A 475 -5.77 -7.44 16.10
N VAL A 476 -6.07 -7.44 14.80
CA VAL A 476 -6.97 -8.41 14.19
C VAL A 476 -6.16 -9.68 13.99
N LYS A 477 -6.51 -10.71 14.77
CA LYS A 477 -5.82 -12.00 14.68
C LYS A 477 -5.98 -12.55 13.27
N ARG A 478 -4.85 -12.90 12.65
CA ARG A 478 -4.87 -13.75 11.45
C ARG A 478 -5.52 -15.06 11.86
N VAL A 479 -6.69 -15.35 11.30
CA VAL A 479 -7.38 -16.60 11.58
C VAL A 479 -6.65 -17.67 10.78
N LYS A 480 -5.75 -18.38 11.45
CA LYS A 480 -5.29 -19.70 11.06
C LYS A 480 -6.01 -20.64 12.02
N GLU A 481 -7.08 -21.27 11.58
CA GLU A 481 -7.59 -22.43 12.31
C GLU A 481 -6.83 -23.69 11.87
#